data_AF-A0AAV0YLP2-F1
#
_entry.id   AF-A0AAV0YLP2-F1
#
_cell.length_a   1.000
_cell.length_b   1.000
_cell.length_c   1.000
_cell.angle_alpha   90.00
_cell.angle_beta   90.00
_cell.angle_gamma   90.00
#
_symmetry.space_group_name_H-M   'P 1'
#
loop_
_entity.id
_entity.type
_entity.pdbx_description
1 polymer ?
#
loop_
_entity_poly.entity_id
_entity_poly.type
_entity_poly.pdbx_seq_one_letter_code
_entity_poly.pdbx_strand_id
1 'polypeptide(L)'
;MLATPITWWGDDGHAIVCKIAQDRLSNEAAKAVKKLLPKSAKNDLASQCSWADHLRFIFPWSSPLHFADTPDNVCSFNNKSNNPFLFFSDKYYVNASQLKV
;
A
#
# COMPACT_ATOMS: atom_id res chain seq x y z
N MET A 1 28.69 13.40 -4.86
CA MET A 1 27.37 13.98 -4.59
C MET A 1 26.62 12.99 -3.71
N LEU A 2 26.33 13.35 -2.46
CA LEU A 2 25.52 12.52 -1.56
C LEU A 2 24.06 12.80 -1.91
N ALA A 3 23.40 11.84 -2.55
CA ALA A 3 21.95 11.89 -2.69
C ALA A 3 21.35 11.73 -1.27
N THR A 4 20.73 12.78 -0.76
CA THR A 4 19.89 12.68 0.44
C THR A 4 18.78 11.66 0.16
N PRO A 5 18.45 10.74 1.08
CA PRO A 5 17.33 9.84 0.88
C PRO A 5 16.08 10.69 0.64
N ILE A 6 15.51 10.57 -0.55
CA ILE A 6 14.23 11.18 -0.89
C ILE A 6 13.19 10.40 -0.08
N THR A 7 12.80 10.94 1.08
CA THR A 7 11.77 10.36 1.99
C THR A 7 10.35 10.64 1.49
N TRP A 8 10.16 10.64 0.17
CA TRP A 8 8.86 10.93 -0.38
C TRP A 8 8.04 9.64 -0.31
N TRP A 9 6.98 9.69 0.49
CA TRP A 9 6.08 8.58 0.88
C TRP A 9 6.46 7.74 2.11
N GLY A 10 7.38 8.17 2.98
CA GLY A 10 7.47 7.59 4.33
C GLY A 10 6.18 7.79 5.15
N ASP A 11 6.23 7.61 6.47
CA ASP A 11 5.02 7.71 7.32
C ASP A 11 4.17 8.95 7.07
N ASP A 12 4.83 10.11 6.95
CA ASP A 12 4.16 11.38 6.70
C ASP A 12 3.49 11.42 5.31
N GLY A 13 4.13 10.87 4.28
CA GLY A 13 3.57 10.88 2.93
C GLY A 13 2.35 9.97 2.81
N HIS A 14 2.41 8.78 3.39
CA HIS A 14 1.25 7.90 3.50
C HIS A 14 0.10 8.56 4.27
N ALA A 15 0.40 9.19 5.40
CA ALA A 15 -0.60 9.91 6.20
C ALA A 15 -1.27 11.06 5.43
N ILE A 16 -0.49 11.88 4.71
CA ILE A 16 -1.00 13.01 3.92
C ILE A 16 -1.99 12.52 2.85
N VAL A 17 -1.61 11.51 2.05
CA VAL A 17 -2.49 10.97 1.00
C VAL A 17 -3.77 10.42 1.59
N CYS A 18 -3.68 9.66 2.67
CA CYS A 18 -4.84 9.09 3.32
C CYS A 18 -5.76 10.13 3.95
N LYS A 19 -5.21 11.24 4.47
CA LYS A 19 -6.02 12.35 4.98
C LYS A 19 -6.83 12.99 3.86
N ILE A 20 -6.15 13.32 2.75
CA ILE A 20 -6.77 13.88 1.55
C ILE A 20 -7.86 12.96 0.99
N ALA A 21 -7.61 11.63 0.99
CA ALA A 21 -8.54 10.63 0.52
C ALA A 21 -9.75 10.51 1.46
N GLN A 22 -9.53 10.46 2.78
CA GLN A 22 -10.60 10.33 3.77
C GLN A 22 -11.59 11.49 3.68
N ASP A 23 -11.12 12.72 3.45
CA ASP A 23 -11.95 13.91 3.28
C ASP A 23 -12.75 13.91 1.96
N ARG A 24 -12.39 13.05 1.01
CA ARG A 24 -13.02 12.94 -0.33
C ARG A 24 -13.91 11.70 -0.49
N LEU A 25 -14.07 10.88 0.55
CA LEU A 25 -14.92 9.69 0.50
C LEU A 25 -16.39 10.07 0.34
N SER A 26 -17.15 9.25 -0.41
CA SER A 26 -18.61 9.32 -0.34
C SER A 26 -19.10 8.93 1.06
N ASN A 27 -20.36 9.26 1.38
CA ASN A 27 -20.94 8.90 2.68
C ASN A 27 -20.92 7.39 2.94
N GLU A 28 -21.19 6.60 1.90
CA GLU A 28 -21.18 5.14 1.95
C GLU A 28 -19.78 4.60 2.20
N ALA A 29 -18.78 5.13 1.47
CA ALA A 29 -17.39 4.75 1.63
C ALA A 29 -16.83 5.15 3.00
N ALA A 30 -17.12 6.37 3.47
CA ALA A 30 -16.72 6.84 4.81
C ALA A 30 -17.31 5.96 5.93
N LYS A 31 -18.57 5.56 5.80
CA LYS A 31 -19.21 4.62 6.75
C LYS A 31 -18.54 3.25 6.73
N ALA A 32 -18.18 2.74 5.55
CA ALA A 32 -17.47 1.47 5.42
C ALA A 32 -16.06 1.54 6.03
N VAL A 33 -15.28 2.57 5.71
CA VAL A 33 -13.95 2.79 6.30
C VAL A 33 -14.02 2.89 7.82
N LYS A 34 -14.96 3.68 8.36
CA LYS A 34 -15.19 3.79 9.81
C LYS A 34 -15.49 2.45 10.48
N LYS A 35 -16.21 1.55 9.79
CA LYS A 35 -16.54 0.21 10.30
C LYS A 35 -15.33 -0.73 10.28
N LEU A 36 -14.43 -0.60 9.30
CA LEU A 36 -13.26 -1.46 9.13
C LEU A 36 -12.08 -1.02 9.99
N LEU A 37 -11.93 0.28 10.26
CA LEU A 37 -10.84 0.79 11.08
C LEU A 37 -10.92 0.25 12.52
N PRO A 38 -9.77 -0.13 13.12
CA PRO A 38 -9.75 -0.54 14.51
C PRO A 38 -10.12 0.63 15.43
N LYS A 39 -10.67 0.32 16.62
CA LYS A 39 -11.05 1.35 17.61
C LYS A 39 -9.85 2.26 17.99
N SER A 40 -8.64 1.71 17.99
CA SER A 40 -7.39 2.45 18.27
C SER A 40 -7.13 3.59 17.28
N ALA A 41 -7.57 3.45 16.02
CA ALA A 41 -7.40 4.47 14.98
C ALA A 41 -8.31 5.69 15.18
N LYS A 42 -9.30 5.65 16.09
CA LYS A 42 -10.23 6.76 16.38
C LYS A 42 -10.85 7.39 15.12
N ASN A 43 -11.19 6.55 14.14
CA ASN A 43 -11.71 6.96 12.83
C ASN A 43 -10.76 7.87 12.01
N ASP A 44 -9.45 7.78 12.24
CA ASP A 44 -8.42 8.45 11.46
C ASP A 44 -7.72 7.44 10.56
N LEU A 45 -8.03 7.47 9.27
CA LEU A 45 -7.47 6.55 8.27
C LEU A 45 -5.96 6.74 8.15
N ALA A 46 -5.49 7.99 8.22
CA ALA A 46 -4.07 8.35 8.12
C ALA A 46 -3.21 7.60 9.14
N SER A 47 -3.72 7.38 10.36
CA SER A 47 -3.01 6.65 11.42
C SER A 47 -2.67 5.19 11.08
N GLN A 48 -3.30 4.61 10.05
CA GLN A 48 -3.08 3.21 9.66
C GLN A 48 -2.38 3.08 8.29
N CYS A 49 -2.08 4.17 7.60
CA CYS A 49 -1.66 4.08 6.20
C CYS A 49 -0.22 3.59 5.98
N SER A 50 0.62 3.65 7.00
CA SER A 50 1.96 3.03 6.98
C SER A 50 1.98 1.59 7.47
N TRP A 51 0.85 1.04 7.87
CA TRP A 51 0.78 -0.31 8.44
C TRP A 51 1.39 -1.37 7.52
N ALA A 52 1.17 -1.26 6.21
CA ALA A 52 1.73 -2.17 5.22
C ALA A 52 3.27 -2.13 5.18
N ASP A 53 3.87 -0.94 5.28
CA ASP A 53 5.33 -0.75 5.27
C ASP A 53 6.01 -1.39 6.47
N HIS A 54 5.37 -1.35 7.65
CA HIS A 54 5.88 -2.03 8.85
C HIS A 54 5.79 -3.55 8.73
N LEU A 55 4.75 -4.06 8.06
CA LEU A 55 4.51 -5.49 7.95
C LEU A 55 5.26 -6.17 6.81
N ARG A 56 5.78 -5.44 5.82
CA ARG A 56 6.49 -6.06 4.69
C ARG A 56 7.71 -6.89 5.08
N PHE A 57 8.25 -6.67 6.27
CA PHE A 57 9.33 -7.48 6.86
C PHE A 57 8.82 -8.72 7.59
N ILE A 58 7.60 -8.67 8.12
CA ILE A 58 6.92 -9.79 8.80
C ILE A 58 6.25 -10.71 7.79
N PHE A 59 5.74 -10.13 6.70
CA PHE A 59 5.14 -10.82 5.57
C PHE A 59 6.00 -10.55 4.32
N PRO A 60 7.12 -11.28 4.12
CA PRO A 60 8.05 -10.99 3.03
C PRO A 60 7.42 -11.00 1.64
N TRP A 61 6.36 -11.79 1.45
CA TRP A 61 5.60 -11.85 0.19
C TRP A 61 4.93 -10.52 -0.15
N SER A 62 4.64 -9.66 0.82
CA SER A 62 4.00 -8.37 0.56
C SER A 62 5.00 -7.31 0.10
N SER A 63 6.31 -7.46 0.38
CA SER A 63 7.30 -6.42 0.07
C SER A 63 7.34 -6.02 -1.41
N PRO A 64 7.30 -6.94 -2.39
CA PRO A 64 7.32 -6.56 -3.80
C PRO A 64 5.98 -6.03 -4.33
N LEU A 65 4.93 -5.98 -3.49
CA LEU A 65 3.66 -5.32 -3.84
C LEU A 65 3.74 -3.78 -3.69
N HIS A 66 4.80 -3.26 -3.07
CA HIS A 66 4.97 -1.82 -2.82
C HIS A 66 5.56 -1.05 -4.02
N PHE A 67 6.09 -1.75 -5.03
CA PHE A 67 6.74 -1.14 -6.18
C PHE A 67 6.54 -1.98 -7.44
N ALA A 68 6.83 -1.39 -8.59
CA ALA A 68 6.83 -2.09 -9.87
C ALA A 68 8.12 -1.74 -10.62
N ASP A 69 8.92 -2.76 -10.90
CA ASP A 69 10.17 -2.58 -11.63
C ASP A 69 9.91 -2.53 -13.14
N THR A 70 10.58 -1.59 -13.81
CA THR A 70 10.59 -1.47 -15.27
C THR A 70 11.99 -1.79 -15.80
N PRO A 71 12.11 -2.30 -17.05
CA PRO A 71 13.42 -2.53 -17.63
C PRO A 71 14.19 -1.21 -17.79
N ASP A 72 15.50 -1.29 -17.62
CA ASP A 72 16.38 -0.13 -17.77
C ASP A 72 16.17 0.57 -19.11
N ASN A 73 16.10 1.90 -19.06
CA ASN A 73 15.99 2.79 -20.23
C ASN A 73 14.68 2.66 -21.04
N VAL A 74 13.66 1.94 -20.55
CA VAL A 74 12.39 1.75 -21.29
C VAL A 74 11.33 2.81 -20.94
N CYS A 75 11.52 3.62 -19.88
CA CYS A 75 10.70 4.79 -19.49
C CYS A 75 9.18 4.65 -19.66
N SER A 76 8.66 3.43 -19.62
CA SER A 76 7.27 3.09 -19.84
C SER A 76 6.91 1.88 -18.99
N PHE A 77 5.63 1.81 -18.60
CA PHE A 77 5.08 0.75 -17.77
C PHE A 77 4.21 -0.17 -18.62
N ASN A 78 4.48 -1.47 -18.58
CA ASN A 78 3.66 -2.49 -19.20
C ASN A 78 3.08 -3.42 -18.12
N ASN A 79 1.75 -3.38 -17.97
CA ASN A 79 1.08 -4.14 -16.92
C ASN A 79 1.33 -5.65 -16.98
N LYS A 80 1.53 -6.26 -18.16
CA LYS A 80 1.75 -7.70 -18.28
C LYS A 80 3.12 -8.13 -17.76
N SER A 81 4.14 -7.28 -17.94
CA SER A 81 5.53 -7.59 -17.61
C SER A 81 6.03 -6.92 -16.35
N ASN A 82 5.36 -5.88 -15.85
CA ASN A 82 5.83 -5.07 -14.72
C ASN A 82 4.91 -5.14 -13.49
N ASN A 83 3.72 -5.74 -13.60
CA ASN A 83 2.80 -5.82 -12.46
C ASN A 83 3.18 -6.98 -11.52
N PRO A 84 3.63 -6.69 -10.28
CA PRO A 84 4.01 -7.73 -9.34
C PRO A 84 2.85 -8.66 -8.99
N PHE A 85 1.60 -8.17 -8.95
CA PHE A 85 0.43 -9.01 -8.63
C PHE A 85 0.22 -10.15 -9.62
N LEU A 86 0.50 -9.93 -10.92
CA LEU A 86 0.37 -10.99 -11.92
C LEU A 86 1.43 -12.08 -11.69
N PHE A 87 2.67 -11.69 -11.39
CA PHE A 87 3.72 -12.65 -11.03
C PHE A 87 3.44 -13.40 -9.72
N PHE A 88 2.83 -12.75 -8.73
CA PHE A 88 2.46 -13.39 -7.46
C PHE A 88 1.32 -14.39 -7.62
N SER A 89 0.27 -14.02 -8.36
CA SER A 89 -0.90 -14.89 -8.59
C SER A 89 -0.51 -16.21 -9.25
N ASP A 90 0.48 -16.20 -10.13
CA ASP A 90 0.93 -17.39 -10.85
C ASP A 90 1.86 -18.30 -10.03
N LYS A 91 2.47 -17.79 -8.94
CA LYS A 91 3.53 -18.48 -8.19
C LYS A 91 3.15 -18.82 -6.74
N TYR A 92 2.23 -18.07 -6.14
CA TYR A 92 1.78 -18.26 -4.77
C TYR A 92 0.25 -18.10 -4.72
N TYR A 93 -0.49 -19.19 -4.52
CA TYR A 93 -1.91 -19.14 -4.23
C TYR A 93 -2.14 -18.38 -2.90
N VAL A 94 -2.35 -17.07 -2.95
CA VAL A 94 -2.73 -16.29 -1.76
C VAL A 94 -4.24 -16.50 -1.54
N ASN A 95 -4.59 -17.46 -0.68
CA ASN A 95 -5.98 -17.62 -0.22
C ASN A 95 -6.36 -16.40 0.64
N ALA A 96 -7.54 -15.82 0.43
CA ALA A 96 -8.12 -14.75 1.24
C ALA A 96 -8.13 -15.04 2.76
N SER A 97 -7.95 -16.29 3.19
CA SER A 97 -7.74 -16.68 4.58
C SER A 97 -6.43 -16.17 5.19
N GLN A 98 -5.40 -15.90 4.38
CA GLN A 98 -4.12 -15.34 4.82
C GLN A 98 -4.17 -13.81 5.00
N LEU A 99 -5.24 -13.17 4.56
CA LEU A 99 -5.50 -11.73 4.75
C LEU A 99 -6.31 -11.42 6.03
N LYS A 100 -6.70 -12.44 6.80
CA LYS A 100 -7.33 -12.26 8.11
C LYS A 100 -6.25 -12.18 9.18
N VAL A 101 -5.85 -10.95 9.52
CA VAL A 101 -5.29 -10.62 10.85
C VAL A 101 -6.45 -10.27 11.77
#